data_AF-A0A531MJI5-F1
#
_entry.id   AF-A0A531MJI5-F1
#
_cell.length_a   1.000
_cell.length_b   1.000
_cell.length_c   1.000
_cell.angle_alpha   90.00
_cell.angle_beta   90.00
_cell.angle_gamma   90.00
#
_symmetry.space_group_name_H-M   'P 1'
#
loop_
_entity.id
_entity.type
_entity.pdbx_description
1 polymer ?
#
loop_
_entity_poly.entity_id
_entity_poly.type
_entity_poly.pdbx_seq_one_letter_code
_entity_poly.pdbx_strand_id
1 'polypeptide(L)' 'MTAPIIAVLAFDGISPFHLSVPCLVFGADRTGLGLPRFDFRVCGIEEGLIRT' A
#
# COMPACT_ATOMS: atom_id res chain seq x y z
N MET A 1 -17.53 -10.11 -6.64
CA MET A 1 -16.84 -10.19 -5.33
C MET A 1 -16.01 -8.93 -5.16
N THR A 2 -16.09 -8.28 -4.00
CA THR A 2 -15.29 -7.08 -3.71
C THR A 2 -13.85 -7.49 -3.39
N ALA A 3 -12.86 -6.78 -3.95
CA ALA A 3 -11.46 -7.03 -3.64
C ALA A 3 -11.18 -6.73 -2.14
N PRO A 4 -10.35 -7.52 -1.44
CA PRO A 4 -9.92 -7.19 -0.10
C PRO A 4 -9.17 -5.85 -0.08
N ILE A 5 -9.43 -5.04 0.94
CA ILE A 5 -8.74 -3.76 1.14
C ILE A 5 -7.51 -3.99 2.01
N ILE A 6 -6.36 -3.49 1.58
CA ILE A 6 -5.10 -3.50 2.32
C ILE A 6 -4.63 -2.05 2.50
N ALA A 7 -4.57 -1.57 3.73
CA ALA A 7 -4.09 -0.24 4.06
C ALA A 7 -2.72 -0.33 4.76
N VAL A 8 -1.74 0.40 4.26
CA VAL A 8 -0.41 0.55 4.88
C VAL A 8 -0.29 1.95 5.44
N LEU A 9 0.10 2.05 6.70
CA LEU A 9 0.28 3.32 7.38
C LEU A 9 1.66 3.89 7.08
N ALA A 10 1.67 5.13 6.61
CA ALA A 10 2.84 5.98 6.57
C ALA A 10 2.70 7.05 7.65
N PHE A 11 3.81 7.40 8.30
CA PHE A 11 3.84 8.32 9.44
C PHE A 11 5.15 9.09 9.45
N ASP A 12 5.19 10.20 10.18
CA ASP A 12 6.39 11.03 10.25
C ASP A 12 7.60 10.25 10.80
N GLY A 13 8.74 10.35 10.10
CA GLY A 13 9.96 9.62 10.39
C GLY A 13 9.99 8.19 9.84
N ILE A 14 8.97 7.75 9.09
CA ILE A 14 9.03 6.47 8.39
C ILE A 14 10.12 6.53 7.31
N SER A 15 11.00 5.52 7.29
CA SER A 15 11.84 5.28 6.12
C SER A 15 10.96 4.85 4.93
N PRO A 16 10.99 5.56 3.77
CA PRO A 16 10.22 5.17 2.58
C PRO A 16 10.49 3.75 2.11
N PHE A 17 11.66 3.20 2.47
CA PHE A 17 12.03 1.82 2.19
C PHE A 17 11.02 0.80 2.73
N HIS A 18 10.39 1.05 3.88
CA HIS A 18 9.38 0.16 4.45
C HIS A 18 8.12 0.05 3.57
N LEU A 19 7.85 1.02 2.68
CA LEU A 19 6.73 0.97 1.75
C LEU A 19 7.02 0.11 0.50
N SER A 20 8.29 -0.25 0.26
CA SER A 20 8.70 -0.95 -0.96
C SER A 20 8.02 -2.32 -1.13
N VAL A 21 8.11 -3.18 -0.11
CA VAL A 21 7.57 -4.55 -0.16
C VAL A 21 6.04 -4.55 -0.24
N PRO A 22 5.29 -3.80 0.60
CA PRO A 22 3.83 -3.74 0.48
C PRO A 22 3.37 -3.24 -0.89
N CYS A 23 3.99 -2.19 -1.42
CA CYS A 23 3.67 -1.68 -2.77
C CYS A 23 3.96 -2.73 -3.85
N LEU A 24 5.08 -3.45 -3.76
CA LEU A 24 5.45 -4.47 -4.72
C LEU A 24 4.47 -5.66 -4.67
N VAL A 25 4.09 -6.13 -3.49
CA VAL A 25 3.24 -7.32 -3.34
C VAL A 25 1.78 -7.01 -3.68
N PHE A 26 1.22 -5.92 -3.14
CA PHE A 26 -0.22 -5.65 -3.19
C PHE A 26 -0.63 -4.56 -4.19
N GLY A 27 0.29 -3.65 -4.53
CA GLY A 27 -0.03 -2.49 -5.37
C GLY A 27 -0.05 -2.77 -6.88
N ALA A 28 0.65 -3.81 -7.33
CA ALA A 28 0.67 -4.17 -8.75
C ALA A 28 -0.48 -5.13 -9.10
N ASP A 29 -1.18 -4.84 -10.20
CA ASP A 29 -2.16 -5.74 -10.77
C ASP A 29 -1.44 -6.94 -11.41
N ARG A 30 -1.72 -8.14 -10.88
CA ARG A 30 -1.19 -9.41 -11.39
C ARG A 30 -2.31 -10.39 -11.74
N THR A 31 -3.51 -9.89 -12.00
CA THR A 31 -4.64 -10.73 -12.42
C THR A 31 -4.35 -11.50 -13.71
N GLY A 32 -3.53 -10.95 -14.62
CA GLY A 32 -3.05 -11.66 -15.81
C GLY A 32 -2.17 -12.89 -15.52
N LEU A 33 -1.67 -13.04 -14.29
CA LEU A 33 -0.91 -14.21 -13.81
C LEU A 33 -1.78 -15.15 -12.95
N GLY A 34 -3.09 -14.93 -12.89
CA GLY A 34 -4.01 -15.69 -12.03
C GLY A 34 -3.94 -15.33 -10.54
N LEU A 35 -3.25 -14.24 -10.18
CA LEU A 35 -3.15 -13.77 -8.81
C LEU A 35 -4.34 -12.84 -8.43
N PRO A 36 -4.70 -12.76 -7.14
CA PRO A 36 -5.80 -11.90 -6.70
C PRO A 36 -5.47 -10.42 -6.88
N ARG A 37 -6.53 -9.62 -7.09
CA ARG A 37 -6.48 -8.16 -7.02
C ARG A 37 -6.79 -7.69 -5.61
N PHE A 38 -6.10 -6.64 -5.17
CA PHE A 38 -6.33 -5.95 -3.91
C PHE A 38 -6.72 -4.49 -4.15
N ASP A 39 -7.53 -3.93 -3.26
CA ASP A 39 -7.68 -2.48 -3.13
C ASP A 39 -6.60 -2.01 -2.14
N PHE A 40 -5.41 -1.73 -2.70
CA PHE A 40 -4.24 -1.34 -1.93
C PHE A 40 -4.17 0.17 -1.74
N ARG A 41 -3.96 0.60 -0.50
CA ARG A 41 -3.93 2.02 -0.10
C ARG A 41 -2.73 2.29 0.80
N VAL A 42 -2.07 3.41 0.58
CA VAL A 42 -1.12 3.99 1.54
C VAL A 42 -1.82 5.15 2.22
N CYS A 43 -1.86 5.15 3.55
CA CYS A 43 -2.62 6.09 4.35
C CYS A 43 -1.68 6.79 5.34
N GLY A 44 -1.81 8.11 5.48
CA GLY A 44 -1.26 8.83 6.62
C GLY A 44 -2.03 8.49 7.90
N ILE A 45 -1.37 8.57 9.06
CA ILE A 45 -2.07 8.57 10.36
C ILE A 45 -2.93 9.83 10.49
N GLU A 46 -2.42 10.95 9.98
CA GLU A 46 -3.09 12.25 9.94
C GLU A 46 -3.19 12.73 8.49
N GLU A 47 -4.10 13.66 8.22
CA GLU A 47 -4.18 14.35 6.93
C GLU A 47 -2.98 15.29 6.73
N GLY A 48 -2.36 15.25 5.56
CA GLY A 48 -1.28 16.17 5.17
C GLY A 48 -0.05 15.48 4.61
N LEU A 49 1.04 16.24 4.51
CA LEU A 49 2.34 15.74 4.06
C LEU A 49 3.03 14.98 5.17
N ILE A 50 3.67 13.86 4.81
CA ILE A 50 4.52 13.07 5.71
C ILE A 50 5.96 13.53 5.55
N ARG A 51 6.64 13.73 6.67
CA ARG A 51 8.08 14.01 6.73
C ARG A 51 8.84 12.71 6.90
N THR A 52 9.86 12.48 6.08
CA THR A 52 10.68 11.25 6.06
C THR A 52 12.14 11.56 6.24
#